data_AF-A0ABD2JIU3-F1
#
_entry.id   AF-A0ABD2JIU3-F1
#
_cell.length_a   1.000
_cell.length_b   1.000
_cell.length_c   1.000
_cell.angle_alpha   90.00
_cell.angle_beta   90.00
_cell.angle_gamma   90.00
#
_symmetry.space_group_name_H-M   'P 1'
#
loop_
_entity.id
_entity.type
_entity.pdbx_description
1 polymer ?
#
loop_
_entity_poly.entity_id
_entity_poly.type
_entity_poly.pdbx_seq_one_letter_code
_entity_poly.pdbx_strand_id
1 'polypeptide(L)'
;MENGDTPLAAPSIRLITTSKAPAATGYSQAVLVNNQTLYVSGQTGMISGKTDVVPGGARAEAKQAMTNIGEILTYAGSSFKHGE
;
A
#
# COMPACT_ATOMS: atom_id res chain seq x y z
N MET A 1 22.86 -17.14 35.05
CA MET A 1 22.63 -15.89 34.30
C MET A 1 22.27 -16.33 32.90
N GLU A 2 20.97 -16.38 32.61
CA GLU A 2 20.42 -16.89 31.35
C GLU A 2 20.55 -15.77 30.30
N ASN A 3 21.23 -16.06 29.19
CA ASN A 3 21.55 -15.08 28.17
C ASN A 3 20.24 -14.65 27.45
N GLY A 4 19.99 -13.35 27.42
CA GLY A 4 18.76 -12.72 26.94
C GLY A 4 18.52 -12.75 25.43
N ASP A 5 18.83 -13.85 24.75
CA ASP A 5 18.52 -14.05 23.33
C ASP A 5 17.19 -14.79 23.17
N THR A 6 16.11 -14.20 23.67
CA THR A 6 14.79 -14.60 23.18
C THR A 6 14.72 -14.16 21.72
N PRO A 7 14.55 -15.06 20.72
CA PRO A 7 14.40 -14.64 19.33
C PRO A 7 13.24 -13.64 19.27
N LEU A 8 13.48 -12.45 18.70
CA LEU A 8 12.37 -11.56 18.36
C LEU A 8 11.36 -12.39 17.57
N ALA A 9 10.11 -12.43 18.05
CA ALA A 9 9.06 -13.15 17.36
C ALA A 9 9.03 -12.69 15.90
N ALA A 10 9.00 -13.65 14.96
CA ALA A 10 9.00 -13.32 13.54
C ALA A 10 7.82 -12.36 13.23
N PRO A 11 8.05 -11.29 12.45
CA PRO A 11 6.99 -10.33 12.16
C PRO A 11 5.86 -11.00 11.38
N SER A 12 4.62 -10.71 11.75
CA SER A 12 3.46 -11.12 10.94
C SER A 12 3.33 -10.18 9.75
N ILE A 13 3.31 -10.73 8.54
CA ILE A 13 3.24 -9.96 7.29
C ILE A 13 1.95 -10.35 6.56
N ARG A 14 1.11 -9.36 6.26
CA ARG A 14 -0.09 -9.54 5.43
C ARG A 14 0.05 -8.76 4.14
N LEU A 15 -0.07 -9.47 3.01
CA LEU A 15 -0.05 -8.86 1.68
C LEU A 15 -1.40 -8.19 1.40
N ILE A 16 -1.35 -6.96 0.88
CA ILE A 16 -2.52 -6.16 0.52
C ILE A 16 -2.55 -6.05 -1.00
N THR A 17 -3.62 -6.59 -1.60
CA THR A 17 -3.85 -6.57 -3.05
C THR A 17 -5.32 -6.29 -3.33
N THR A 18 -5.59 -5.22 -4.08
CA THR A 18 -6.92 -4.82 -4.51
C THR A 18 -6.97 -4.65 -6.03
N SER A 19 -8.11 -5.00 -6.64
CA SER A 19 -8.37 -4.77 -8.07
C SER A 19 -8.65 -3.31 -8.41
N LYS A 20 -8.82 -2.44 -7.39
CA LYS A 20 -9.11 -1.02 -7.57
C LYS A 20 -7.88 -0.12 -7.65
N ALA A 21 -6.69 -0.69 -7.41
CA ALA A 21 -5.41 -0.02 -7.62
C ALA A 21 -4.63 -0.72 -8.75
N PRO A 22 -3.65 -0.06 -9.38
CA PRO A 22 -2.84 -0.65 -10.44
C PRO A 22 -2.21 -1.98 -10.01
N ALA A 23 -2.19 -2.94 -10.93
CA ALA A 23 -1.59 -4.23 -10.66
C ALA A 23 -0.09 -4.07 -10.34
N ALA A 24 0.36 -4.75 -9.29
CA ALA A 24 1.77 -4.77 -8.92
C ALA A 24 2.42 -6.02 -9.53
N THR A 25 3.24 -5.84 -10.57
CA THR A 25 3.98 -6.93 -11.21
C THR A 25 5.37 -7.02 -10.59
N GLY A 26 5.61 -8.06 -9.79
CA GLY A 26 6.90 -8.30 -9.13
C GLY A 26 7.06 -7.64 -7.75
N TYR A 27 6.00 -7.00 -7.23
CA TYR A 27 5.94 -6.47 -5.86
C TYR A 27 4.51 -6.54 -5.31
N SER A 28 4.32 -6.23 -4.03
CA SER A 28 2.98 -6.13 -3.41
C SER A 28 2.50 -4.68 -3.39
N GLN A 29 1.22 -4.40 -3.63
CA GLN A 29 0.70 -3.03 -3.58
C GLN A 29 0.91 -2.38 -2.19
N ALA A 30 0.72 -3.18 -1.13
CA ALA A 30 1.16 -2.84 0.21
C ALA A 30 1.42 -4.10 1.06
N VAL A 31 2.12 -3.92 2.18
CA VAL A 31 2.32 -4.94 3.21
C VAL A 31 1.97 -4.37 4.58
N LEU A 32 1.13 -5.08 5.33
CA LEU A 32 0.85 -4.75 6.73
C LEU A 32 1.72 -5.62 7.62
N VAL A 33 2.55 -4.98 8.45
CA VAL A 33 3.45 -5.64 9.39
C VAL A 33 2.89 -5.52 10.80
N ASN A 34 2.83 -6.64 11.51
CA ASN A 34 2.38 -6.73 12.91
C ASN A 34 1.00 -6.12 13.16
N ASN A 35 0.12 -6.15 12.15
CA ASN A 35 -1.20 -5.50 12.17
C ASN A 35 -1.18 -4.00 12.56
N GLN A 36 -0.03 -3.34 12.46
CA GLN A 36 0.18 -1.99 12.96
C GLN A 36 0.65 -1.02 11.87
N THR A 37 1.70 -1.39 11.14
CA THR A 37 2.32 -0.49 10.17
C THR A 37 2.07 -0.98 8.75
N LEU A 38 1.34 -0.17 7.99
CA LEU A 38 1.06 -0.41 6.57
C LEU A 38 2.09 0.30 5.70
N TYR A 39 2.89 -0.46 4.97
CA TYR A 39 3.84 0.06 3.99
C TYR A 39 3.23 -0.05 2.60
N VAL A 40 3.05 1.09 1.93
CA VAL A 40 2.43 1.18 0.60
C VAL A 40 3.52 1.43 -0.44
N SER A 41 3.50 0.67 -1.54
CA SER A 41 4.40 0.92 -2.66
C SER A 41 4.09 2.25 -3.35
N GLY A 42 5.10 2.85 -3.98
CA GLY A 42 4.91 4.08 -4.75
C GLY A 42 3.81 3.93 -5.79
N GLN A 43 2.77 4.76 -5.69
CA GLN A 43 1.66 4.76 -6.64
C GLN A 43 1.88 5.85 -7.69
N THR A 44 1.61 5.51 -8.94
CA THR A 44 1.65 6.44 -10.07
C THR A 44 0.23 6.83 -10.50
N GLY A 45 0.13 7.76 -11.45
CA GLY A 45 -1.14 8.17 -12.06
C GLY A 45 -1.79 7.13 -12.98
N MET A 46 -1.40 5.84 -12.87
CA MET A 46 -1.99 4.76 -13.65
C MET A 46 -3.46 4.55 -13.32
N ILE A 47 -4.25 4.25 -14.34
CA ILE A 47 -5.65 3.87 -14.20
C ILE A 47 -5.72 2.37 -13.90
N SER A 48 -6.45 1.97 -12.86
CA SER A 48 -6.60 0.54 -12.55
C SER A 48 -7.19 -0.23 -13.75
N GLY A 49 -6.60 -1.39 -14.06
CA GLY A 49 -6.96 -2.22 -15.20
C GLY A 49 -6.46 -1.71 -16.56
N LYS A 50 -5.68 -0.62 -16.60
CA LYS A 50 -5.07 -0.09 -17.83
C LYS A 50 -3.55 -0.06 -17.74
N THR A 51 -2.90 0.06 -18.88
CA THR A 51 -1.45 0.27 -19.01
C THR A 51 -1.05 1.74 -19.00
N ASP A 52 -2.02 2.64 -19.15
CA ASP A 52 -1.79 4.08 -19.32
C ASP A 52 -2.03 4.88 -18.03
N VAL A 53 -1.35 6.04 -17.94
CA VAL A 53 -1.62 7.06 -16.94
C VAL A 53 -2.79 7.95 -17.34
N VAL A 54 -3.41 8.62 -16.37
CA VAL A 54 -4.47 9.60 -16.64
C VAL A 54 -3.95 10.77 -17.50
N PRO A 55 -4.74 11.26 -18.46
CA PRO A 55 -4.38 12.45 -19.22
C PRO A 55 -4.46 13.71 -18.34
N GLY A 56 -3.79 14.79 -18.77
CA GLY A 56 -3.82 16.09 -18.06
C GLY A 56 -2.55 16.42 -17.29
N GLY A 57 -1.49 15.63 -17.45
CA GLY A 57 -0.14 15.88 -16.92
C GLY A 57 -0.04 15.72 -15.41
N ALA A 58 1.03 16.28 -14.85
CA ALA A 58 1.46 16.00 -13.46
C ALA A 58 0.37 16.19 -12.40
N ARG A 59 -0.49 17.20 -12.53
CA ARG A 59 -1.57 17.44 -11.55
C ARG A 59 -2.62 16.32 -11.59
N ALA A 60 -2.99 15.85 -12.77
CA ALA A 60 -3.94 14.77 -12.93
C ALA A 60 -3.34 13.45 -12.43
N GLU A 61 -2.07 13.18 -12.79
CA GLU A 61 -1.34 12.00 -12.32
C GLU A 61 -1.20 11.97 -10.81
N ALA A 62 -0.86 13.09 -10.18
CA ALA A 62 -0.78 13.19 -8.72
C ALA A 62 -2.13 12.89 -8.06
N LYS A 63 -3.24 13.41 -8.61
CA LYS A 63 -4.59 13.10 -8.10
C LYS A 63 -4.91 11.61 -8.24
N GLN A 64 -4.57 11.00 -9.38
CA GLN A 64 -4.83 9.58 -9.59
C GLN A 64 -3.94 8.71 -8.69
N ALA A 65 -2.66 9.07 -8.49
CA ALA A 65 -1.78 8.39 -7.55
C ALA A 65 -2.36 8.39 -6.13
N MET A 66 -2.85 9.55 -5.66
CA MET A 66 -3.54 9.63 -4.37
C MET A 66 -4.82 8.81 -4.34
N THR A 67 -5.57 8.74 -5.44
CA THR A 67 -6.77 7.88 -5.53
C THR A 67 -6.38 6.41 -5.38
N ASN A 68 -5.33 5.97 -6.07
CA ASN A 68 -4.81 4.60 -6.00
C ASN A 68 -4.34 4.24 -4.58
N ILE A 69 -3.63 5.16 -3.90
CA ILE A 69 -3.25 4.99 -2.48
C ILE A 69 -4.50 4.81 -1.62
N GLY A 70 -5.54 5.64 -1.83
CA GLY A 70 -6.78 5.58 -1.06
C GLY A 70 -7.50 4.23 -1.17
N GLU A 71 -7.52 3.64 -2.36
CA GLU A 71 -8.10 2.30 -2.59
C GLU A 71 -7.31 1.20 -1.85
N ILE A 72 -5.97 1.29 -1.84
CA ILE A 72 -5.11 0.36 -1.08
C ILE A 72 -5.36 0.50 0.42
N LEU A 73 -5.39 1.74 0.93
CA LEU A 73 -5.66 2.02 2.35
C LEU A 73 -7.03 1.47 2.75
N THR A 74 -8.06 1.74 1.95
CA THR A 74 -9.44 1.27 2.21
C THR A 74 -9.50 -0.25 2.26
N TYR A 75 -8.85 -0.94 1.30
CA TYR A 75 -8.79 -2.40 1.30
C TYR A 75 -8.06 -2.97 2.53
N ALA A 76 -7.04 -2.25 3.03
CA ALA A 76 -6.32 -2.61 4.24
C ALA A 76 -7.08 -2.29 5.55
N GLY A 77 -8.26 -1.67 5.49
CA GLY A 77 -9.01 -1.21 6.66
C GLY A 77 -8.47 0.09 7.28
N SER A 78 -7.76 0.89 6.49
CA SER A 78 -7.16 2.16 6.87
C SER A 78 -7.76 3.33 6.08
N SER A 79 -7.29 4.55 6.33
CA SER A 79 -7.70 5.74 5.60
C SER A 79 -6.58 6.78 5.55
N PHE A 80 -6.77 7.87 4.80
CA PHE A 80 -5.85 9.01 4.82
C PHE A 80 -5.83 9.77 6.14
N LYS A 81 -6.84 9.58 6.97
CA LYS A 81 -6.89 10.17 8.31
C LYS A 81 -6.08 9.29 9.24
N HIS A 82 -5.26 9.92 10.08
CA HIS A 82 -4.79 9.27 11.30
C HIS A 82 -6.00 9.09 12.24
N GLY A 83 -6.06 7.99 12.99
CA GLY A 83 -7.14 7.77 13.95
C GLY A 83 -7.17 8.87 15.02
N GLU A 84 -8.39 9.28 15.42
CA GLU A 84 -8.62 9.97 16.70
C GLU A 84 -8.59 8.97 17.86
#